data_AF-A0A2N5XG60-F1
#
_entry.id   AF-A0A2N5XG60-F1
#
_cell.length_a   1.000
_cell.length_b   1.000
_cell.length_c   1.000
_cell.angle_alpha   90.00
_cell.angle_beta   90.00
_cell.angle_gamma   90.00
#
_symmetry.space_group_name_H-M   'P 1'
#
loop_
_entity.id
_entity.type
_entity.pdbx_description
1 polymer ?
#
loop_
_entity_poly.entity_id
_entity_poly.type
_entity_poly.pdbx_seq_one_letter_code
_entity_poly.pdbx_strand_id
1 'polypeptide(L)'
;SVLAANRNGAVLARALAGHFAEARRGLSDPHGRWGDADPVPRRFTEDGLADLVTAAGLEVAAVHGVRVFADLVPGSLADAEPGATEALLQLEEAAAGIPAFRAIATQLHLLARRGREA
;
A
#
# COMPACT_ATOMS: atom_id res chain seq x y z
N SER A 1 5.94 -12.77 6.73
CA SER A 1 4.80 -12.01 6.21
C SER A 1 4.81 -10.65 6.88
N VAL A 2 4.81 -9.56 6.11
CA VAL A 2 4.79 -8.19 6.61
C VAL A 2 3.73 -7.40 5.85
N LEU A 3 2.89 -6.66 6.56
CA LEU A 3 1.99 -5.67 5.98
C LEU A 3 2.55 -4.27 6.33
N ALA A 4 2.76 -3.43 5.33
CA ALA A 4 3.36 -2.12 5.49
C ALA A 4 2.50 -1.04 4.82
N ALA A 5 2.49 0.17 5.40
CA ALA A 5 1.85 1.32 4.79
C ALA A 5 2.62 1.72 3.50
N ASN A 6 1.90 1.83 2.39
CA ASN A 6 2.48 2.24 1.12
C ASN A 6 2.58 3.76 1.06
N ARG A 7 3.77 4.27 0.75
CA ARG A 7 4.02 5.69 0.56
C ARG A 7 3.16 6.26 -0.56
N ASN A 8 3.12 5.58 -1.70
CA ASN A 8 2.48 6.09 -2.91
C ASN A 8 0.96 6.13 -2.77
N GLY A 9 0.35 5.05 -2.26
CA GLY A 9 -1.08 5.01 -1.97
C GLY A 9 -1.49 6.08 -0.95
N ALA A 10 -0.66 6.31 0.07
CA ALA A 10 -0.95 7.34 1.06
C ALA A 10 -0.80 8.78 0.50
N VAL A 11 0.16 9.02 -0.42
CA VAL A 11 0.26 10.29 -1.16
C VAL A 11 -0.99 10.50 -2.02
N LEU A 12 -1.41 9.47 -2.75
CA LEU A 12 -2.60 9.50 -3.59
C LEU A 12 -3.85 9.82 -2.77
N ALA A 13 -4.06 9.12 -1.65
CA ALA A 13 -5.20 9.36 -0.76
C ALA A 13 -5.20 10.79 -0.21
N ARG A 14 -4.04 11.31 0.24
CA ARG A 14 -3.93 12.71 0.69
C ARG A 14 -4.26 13.71 -0.40
N ALA A 15 -3.80 13.46 -1.63
CA ALA A 15 -4.10 14.33 -2.76
C ALA A 15 -5.60 14.32 -3.12
N LEU A 16 -6.24 13.14 -3.14
CA LEU A 16 -7.67 13.00 -3.41
C LEU A 16 -8.54 13.66 -2.32
N ALA A 17 -8.07 13.69 -1.07
CA ALA A 17 -8.71 14.40 0.03
C ALA A 17 -8.46 15.92 0.03
N GLY A 18 -7.71 16.46 -0.95
CA GLY A 18 -7.39 17.89 -1.04
C GLY A 18 -6.23 18.35 -0.15
N HIS A 19 -5.53 17.43 0.52
CA HIS A 19 -4.39 17.74 1.38
C HIS A 19 -3.07 17.79 0.59
N PHE A 20 -2.97 18.70 -0.38
CA PHE A 20 -1.85 18.74 -1.33
C PHE A 20 -0.48 19.02 -0.69
N ALA A 21 -0.44 19.86 0.35
CA ALA A 21 0.81 20.16 1.06
C ALA A 21 1.37 18.91 1.75
N GLU A 22 0.49 18.12 2.37
CA GLU A 22 0.85 16.84 2.99
C GLU A 22 1.30 15.85 1.91
N ALA A 23 0.50 15.66 0.85
CA ALA A 23 0.83 14.78 -0.26
C ALA A 23 2.22 15.10 -0.86
N ARG A 24 2.50 16.37 -1.12
CA ARG A 24 3.82 16.84 -1.59
C ARG A 24 4.92 16.54 -0.57
N ARG A 25 4.68 16.77 0.72
CA ARG A 25 5.69 16.51 1.75
C ARG A 25 6.07 15.04 1.81
N GLY A 26 5.12 14.11 1.78
CA GLY A 26 5.50 12.70 1.84
C GLY A 26 6.14 12.17 0.56
N LEU A 27 6.04 12.86 -0.60
CA LEU A 27 6.89 12.57 -1.77
C LEU A 27 8.37 12.93 -1.58
N SER A 28 8.67 13.84 -0.66
CA SER A 28 10.05 14.28 -0.36
C SER A 28 10.60 13.76 0.97
N ASP A 29 9.74 13.47 1.95
CA ASP A 29 10.17 13.00 3.27
C ASP A 29 10.80 11.59 3.17
N PRO A 30 12.02 11.36 3.71
CA PRO A 30 12.72 10.08 3.61
C PRO A 30 11.96 8.89 4.23
N HIS A 31 11.04 9.16 5.16
CA HIS A 31 10.21 8.15 5.81
C HIS A 31 8.76 8.21 5.32
N GLY A 32 8.45 9.05 4.33
CA GLY A 32 7.11 9.20 3.77
C GLY A 32 6.11 9.80 4.77
N ARG A 33 6.57 10.63 5.71
CA ARG A 33 5.74 11.32 6.70
C ARG A 33 5.16 12.63 6.15
N TRP A 34 4.02 13.06 6.69
CA TRP A 34 3.41 14.36 6.41
C TRP A 34 3.88 15.47 7.37
N GLY A 35 4.58 15.09 8.45
CA GLY A 35 5.15 16.01 9.42
C GLY A 35 5.46 15.35 10.75
N ASP A 36 5.91 16.14 11.71
CA ASP A 36 6.35 15.63 13.02
C ASP A 36 5.18 15.09 13.85
N ALA A 37 3.96 15.54 13.56
CA ALA A 37 2.72 15.05 14.18
C ALA A 37 2.12 13.84 13.44
N ASP A 38 2.76 13.31 12.39
CA ASP A 38 2.26 12.15 11.65
C ASP A 38 2.32 10.89 12.55
N PRO A 39 1.19 10.23 12.82
CA PRO A 39 1.17 9.06 13.68
C PRO A 39 1.84 7.84 13.05
N VAL A 40 2.06 7.85 11.73
CA VAL A 40 2.74 6.75 11.03
C VAL A 40 4.23 7.11 10.92
N PRO A 41 5.11 6.40 11.64
CA PRO A 41 6.53 6.77 11.72
C PRO A 41 7.27 6.54 10.39
N ARG A 42 6.78 5.60 9.57
CA ARG A 42 7.36 5.31 8.26
C ARG A 42 6.35 4.67 7.31
N ARG A 43 6.40 5.09 6.05
CA ARG A 43 5.75 4.45 4.89
C ARG A 43 6.83 3.98 3.90
N PHE A 44 6.51 2.97 3.10
CA PHE A 44 7.47 2.31 2.23
C PHE A 44 7.03 2.37 0.77
N THR A 45 7.99 2.41 -0.16
CA THR A 45 7.78 1.95 -1.54
C THR A 45 7.93 0.43 -1.59
N GLU A 46 7.49 -0.21 -2.67
CA GLU A 46 7.71 -1.65 -2.88
C GLU A 46 9.20 -1.99 -2.81
N ASP A 47 10.02 -1.28 -3.58
CA ASP A 47 11.48 -1.49 -3.58
C ASP A 47 12.10 -1.27 -2.20
N GLY A 48 11.74 -0.17 -1.51
CA GLY A 48 12.30 0.13 -0.19
C GLY A 48 11.89 -0.88 0.89
N LEU A 49 10.73 -1.52 0.75
CA LEU A 49 10.31 -2.62 1.63
C LEU A 49 11.06 -3.92 1.29
N ALA A 50 11.20 -4.23 -0.01
CA ALA A 50 11.94 -5.39 -0.49
C ALA A 50 13.43 -5.33 -0.10
N ASP A 51 14.06 -4.16 -0.22
CA ASP A 51 15.43 -3.91 0.19
C ASP A 51 15.63 -4.14 1.69
N LEU A 52 14.71 -3.63 2.53
CA LEU A 52 14.77 -3.84 3.98
C LEU A 52 14.69 -5.32 4.34
N VAL A 53 13.79 -6.06 3.68
CA VAL A 53 13.59 -7.49 3.91
C VAL A 53 14.80 -8.30 3.44
N THR A 54 15.36 -7.97 2.28
CA THR A 54 16.57 -8.61 1.74
C THR A 54 17.79 -8.33 2.62
N ALA A 55 17.95 -7.09 3.11
CA ALA A 55 19.02 -6.73 4.04
C ALA A 55 18.93 -7.48 5.37
N ALA A 56 17.74 -7.96 5.76
CA ALA A 56 17.54 -8.82 6.90
C ALA A 56 17.84 -10.31 6.63
N GLY A 57 18.38 -10.66 5.45
CA GLY A 57 18.74 -12.03 5.07
C GLY A 57 17.56 -12.91 4.64
N LEU A 58 16.42 -12.30 4.31
CA LEU A 58 15.24 -13.01 3.83
C LEU A 58 15.11 -12.89 2.31
N GLU A 59 14.50 -13.89 1.68
CA GLU A 59 14.19 -13.87 0.26
C GLU A 59 12.73 -13.47 0.05
N VAL A 60 12.48 -12.41 -0.72
CA VAL A 60 11.14 -11.98 -1.10
C VAL A 60 10.51 -13.02 -2.01
N ALA A 61 9.35 -13.56 -1.61
CA ALA A 61 8.63 -14.59 -2.35
C ALA A 61 7.46 -14.02 -3.17
N ALA A 62 6.76 -13.00 -2.64
CA ALA A 62 5.66 -12.33 -3.33
C ALA A 62 5.40 -10.95 -2.70
N VAL A 63 4.81 -10.05 -3.49
CA VAL A 63 4.28 -8.77 -3.01
C VAL A 63 2.90 -8.56 -3.58
N HIS A 64 1.94 -8.20 -2.72
CA HIS A 64 0.57 -7.87 -3.08
C HIS A 64 0.20 -6.45 -2.63
N GLY A 65 -0.66 -5.80 -3.40
CA GLY A 65 -1.30 -4.55 -3.06
C GLY A 65 -2.56 -4.86 -2.27
N VAL A 66 -2.77 -4.16 -1.16
CA VAL A 66 -3.92 -4.34 -0.28
C VAL A 66 -4.69 -3.04 -0.20
N ARG A 67 -6.02 -3.13 -0.38
CA ARG A 67 -6.95 -1.98 -0.47
C ARG A 67 -6.54 -1.04 -1.60
N VAL A 68 -6.53 -1.55 -2.83
CA VAL A 68 -6.26 -0.78 -4.05
C VAL A 68 -7.38 0.22 -4.32
N PHE A 69 -8.62 -0.20 -4.09
CA PHE A 69 -9.83 0.55 -4.42
C PHE A 69 -10.70 0.84 -3.20
N ALA A 70 -10.71 -0.04 -2.20
CA ALA A 70 -11.61 0.01 -1.06
C ALA A 70 -11.52 1.31 -0.23
N ASP A 71 -10.37 2.00 -0.25
CA ASP A 71 -10.19 3.30 0.42
C ASP A 71 -10.60 4.50 -0.46
N LEU A 72 -10.76 4.29 -1.76
CA LEU A 72 -11.07 5.33 -2.74
C LEU A 72 -12.54 5.32 -3.17
N VAL A 73 -13.20 4.16 -3.08
CA VAL A 73 -14.62 4.02 -3.42
C VAL A 73 -15.47 4.63 -2.30
N PRO A 74 -16.37 5.59 -2.62
CA PRO A 74 -17.31 6.11 -1.62
C PRO A 74 -18.16 5.01 -1.01
N GLY A 75 -18.35 5.01 0.31
CA GLY A 75 -19.15 3.99 1.00
C GLY A 75 -20.58 3.87 0.45
N SER A 76 -21.15 4.97 -0.01
CA SER A 76 -22.48 5.00 -0.63
C SER A 76 -22.61 4.13 -1.88
N LEU A 77 -21.52 3.81 -2.59
CA LEU A 77 -21.52 2.90 -3.74
C LEU A 77 -21.60 1.43 -3.32
N ALA A 78 -21.05 1.08 -2.15
CA ALA A 78 -21.17 -0.26 -1.59
C ALA A 78 -22.60 -0.54 -1.06
N ASP A 79 -23.31 0.51 -0.65
CA ASP A 79 -24.69 0.44 -0.18
C ASP A 79 -25.74 0.55 -1.29
N ALA A 80 -25.35 1.01 -2.49
CA ALA A 80 -26.28 1.32 -3.58
C ALA A 80 -26.80 0.09 -4.32
N GLU A 81 -26.00 -0.97 -4.45
CA GLU A 81 -26.32 -2.14 -5.27
C GLU A 81 -26.09 -3.45 -4.51
N PRO A 82 -27.06 -4.40 -4.52
CA PRO A 82 -26.84 -5.73 -3.98
C PRO A 82 -25.61 -6.39 -4.60
N GLY A 83 -24.68 -6.85 -3.76
CA GLY A 83 -23.45 -7.53 -4.20
C GLY A 83 -22.28 -6.61 -4.54
N ALA A 84 -22.41 -5.28 -4.38
CA ALA A 84 -21.31 -4.34 -4.63
C ALA A 84 -20.04 -4.68 -3.82
N THR A 85 -20.19 -5.11 -2.56
CA THR A 85 -19.07 -5.56 -1.72
C THR A 85 -18.35 -6.77 -2.29
N GLU A 86 -19.08 -7.76 -2.80
CA GLU A 86 -18.52 -8.96 -3.43
C GLU A 86 -17.78 -8.60 -4.72
N ALA A 87 -18.37 -7.74 -5.55
CA ALA A 87 -17.76 -7.25 -6.78
C ALA A 87 -16.47 -6.46 -6.51
N LEU A 88 -16.46 -5.62 -5.47
CA LEU A 88 -15.26 -4.90 -5.04
C LEU A 88 -14.17 -5.87 -4.55
N LEU A 89 -14.53 -6.90 -3.79
CA LEU A 89 -13.60 -7.92 -3.34
C LEU A 89 -12.95 -8.66 -4.52
N GLN A 90 -13.75 -9.10 -5.50
CA GLN A 90 -13.24 -9.77 -6.70
C GLN A 90 -12.28 -8.87 -7.50
N LEU A 91 -12.59 -7.58 -7.58
CA LEU A 91 -11.72 -6.60 -8.24
C LEU A 91 -10.41 -6.38 -7.48
N GLU A 92 -10.46 -6.30 -6.14
CA GLU A 92 -9.28 -6.20 -5.29
C GLU A 92 -8.35 -7.41 -5.45
N GLU A 93 -8.91 -8.63 -5.43
CA GLU A 93 -8.16 -9.88 -5.62
C GLU A 93 -7.47 -9.91 -7.00
N ALA A 94 -8.17 -9.52 -8.06
CA ALA A 94 -7.61 -9.47 -9.40
C ALA A 94 -6.47 -8.44 -9.54
N ALA A 95 -6.56 -7.31 -8.83
CA ALA A 95 -5.56 -6.25 -8.88
C ALA A 95 -4.34 -6.51 -7.98
N ALA A 96 -4.50 -7.29 -6.91
CA ALA A 96 -3.53 -7.42 -5.82
C ALA A 96 -2.11 -7.79 -6.29
N GLY A 97 -1.97 -8.66 -7.29
CA GLY A 97 -0.67 -9.09 -7.82
C GLY A 97 -0.05 -8.19 -8.91
N ILE A 98 -0.80 -7.22 -9.43
CA ILE A 98 -0.39 -6.45 -10.61
C ILE A 98 0.51 -5.27 -10.20
N PRO A 99 1.76 -5.14 -10.70
CA PRO A 99 2.70 -4.08 -10.33
C PRO A 99 2.14 -2.66 -10.33
N ALA A 100 1.38 -2.29 -11.35
CA ALA A 100 0.78 -0.96 -11.46
C ALA A 100 -0.21 -0.67 -10.32
N PHE A 101 -0.97 -1.68 -9.87
CA PHE A 101 -1.94 -1.53 -8.78
C PHE A 101 -1.29 -1.63 -7.40
N ARG A 102 -0.27 -2.47 -7.23
CA ARG A 102 0.56 -2.51 -6.01
C ARG A 102 1.19 -1.14 -5.71
N ALA A 103 1.64 -0.45 -6.76
CA ALA A 103 2.22 0.88 -6.65
C ALA A 103 1.26 1.93 -6.07
N ILE A 104 -0.06 1.76 -6.17
CA ILE A 104 -1.05 2.72 -5.68
C ILE A 104 -1.91 2.22 -4.52
N ALA A 105 -1.79 0.94 -4.15
CA ALA A 105 -2.50 0.36 -3.02
C ALA A 105 -2.19 1.09 -1.70
N THR A 106 -3.15 1.19 -0.78
CA THR A 106 -2.92 1.81 0.53
C THR A 106 -1.85 1.08 1.35
N GLN A 107 -1.76 -0.24 1.18
CA GLN A 107 -0.82 -1.10 1.88
C GLN A 107 -0.12 -2.07 0.94
N LEU A 108 1.09 -2.48 1.32
CA LEU A 108 1.85 -3.55 0.65
C LEU A 108 1.93 -4.74 1.59
N HIS A 109 1.55 -5.91 1.08
CA HIS A 109 1.72 -7.18 1.76
C HIS A 109 2.86 -7.96 1.13
N LEU A 110 3.97 -8.07 1.86
CA LEU A 110 5.16 -8.78 1.41
C LEU A 110 5.27 -10.13 2.11
N LEU A 111 5.40 -11.18 1.31
CA LEU A 111 5.75 -12.52 1.75
C LEU A 111 7.22 -12.77 1.49
N ALA A 112 7.91 -13.28 2.50
CA ALA A 112 9.32 -13.62 2.44
C ALA A 112 9.56 -14.93 3.15
N ARG A 113 10.59 -15.66 2.71
CA ARG A 113 11.02 -16.92 3.29
C ARG A 113 12.48 -16.81 3.71
N ARG A 114 12.87 -17.60 4.71
CA ARG A 114 14.28 -17.83 4.98
C ARG A 114 14.87 -18.57 3.79
N GLY A 115 16.06 -18.16 3.33
CA GLY A 115 16.83 -18.97 2.37
C GLY A 115 17.06 -20.36 2.97
N ARG A 116 17.02 -21.42 2.15
CA ARG A 116 17.51 -22.71 2.64
C ARG A 116 19.00 -22.57 2.90
N GLU A 117 19.44 -22.89 4.12
CA GLU A 117 20.86 -23.14 4.36
C GLU A 117 21.29 -24.27 3.42
N ALA A 118 22.38 -24.04 2.67
CA ALA A 118 22.96 -25.01 1.75
C ALA A 118 23.83 -26.02 2.51
#